data_AF-A0A4R6IY39-F1
#
_entry.id   AF-A0A4R6IY39-F1
#
_cell.length_a   1.000
_cell.length_b   1.000
_cell.length_c   1.000
_cell.angle_alpha   90.00
_cell.angle_beta   90.00
_cell.angle_gamma   90.00
#
_symmetry.space_group_name_H-M   'P 1'
#
loop_
_entity.id
_entity.type
_entity.pdbx_description
1 polymer ?
#
loop_
_entity_poly.entity_id
_entity_poly.type
_entity_poly.pdbx_seq_one_letter_code
_entity_poly.pdbx_strand_id
1 'polypeptide(L)'
;MRVGQVAVPYGVCTEPSNVQAGGGACPFRFRCLGCSHFRTDVSYLPELRSHLDRLLADRERVLAATELETWARTEATPSDTEIDKMRALIRRVERHVDDLTSGERDQINEAIKVLRTTRQVVSIGMPTFTTPGDDVRAIGKATS
;
A
#
# COMPACT_ATOMS: atom_id res chain seq x y z
N MET A 1 -19.41 -0.43 -3.43
CA MET A 1 -18.60 -1.48 -4.09
C MET A 1 -19.22 -1.72 -5.45
N ARG A 2 -18.49 -1.50 -6.56
CA ARG A 2 -18.98 -1.91 -7.88
C ARG A 2 -18.89 -3.44 -7.98
N VAL A 3 -19.82 -4.08 -8.69
CA VAL A 3 -19.73 -5.51 -9.00
C VAL A 3 -18.43 -5.74 -9.79
N GLY A 4 -17.65 -6.76 -9.41
CA GLY A 4 -16.39 -7.12 -10.10
C GLY A 4 -15.10 -6.47 -9.55
N GLN A 5 -15.12 -5.85 -8.37
CA GLN A 5 -13.90 -5.34 -7.72
C GLN A 5 -13.92 -5.52 -6.20
N VAL A 6 -12.74 -5.66 -5.59
CA VAL A 6 -12.55 -5.76 -4.14
C VAL A 6 -11.48 -4.80 -3.65
N ALA A 7 -11.68 -4.22 -2.46
CA ALA A 7 -10.72 -3.31 -1.84
C ALA A 7 -9.42 -4.06 -1.50
N VAL A 8 -8.29 -3.43 -1.78
CA VAL A 8 -6.94 -3.89 -1.45
C VAL A 8 -6.09 -2.69 -1.04
N PRO A 9 -4.89 -2.88 -0.46
CA PRO A 9 -4.01 -1.76 -0.16
C PRO A 9 -3.80 -0.81 -1.36
N TYR A 10 -4.09 0.46 -1.12
CA TYR A 10 -3.91 1.57 -2.05
C TYR A 10 -4.72 1.49 -3.36
N GLY A 11 -5.78 0.70 -3.41
CA GLY A 11 -6.58 0.57 -4.62
C GLY A 11 -7.63 -0.53 -4.58
N VAL A 12 -7.88 -1.10 -5.74
CA VAL A 12 -8.83 -2.19 -5.95
C VAL A 12 -8.21 -3.30 -6.78
N CYS A 13 -8.65 -4.53 -6.54
CA CYS A 13 -8.35 -5.69 -7.35
C CYS A 13 -9.57 -6.07 -8.18
N THR A 14 -9.37 -6.37 -9.46
CA THR A 14 -10.43 -6.77 -10.41
C THR A 14 -10.33 -8.24 -10.84
N GLU A 15 -9.45 -9.03 -10.20
CA GLU A 15 -9.31 -10.45 -10.53
C GLU A 15 -10.54 -11.23 -10.06
N PRO A 16 -11.31 -11.89 -10.96
CA PRO A 16 -12.61 -12.46 -10.61
C PRO A 16 -12.57 -13.43 -9.43
N SER A 17 -11.59 -14.32 -9.40
CA SER A 17 -11.42 -15.29 -8.31
C SER A 17 -11.16 -14.60 -6.96
N ASN A 18 -10.28 -13.60 -6.95
CA ASN A 18 -9.98 -12.86 -5.73
C ASN A 18 -11.15 -11.98 -5.27
N VAL A 19 -11.90 -11.41 -6.21
CA VAL A 19 -13.11 -10.63 -5.92
C VAL A 19 -14.18 -11.53 -5.30
N GLN A 20 -14.43 -12.71 -5.86
CA GLN A 20 -15.38 -13.67 -5.33
C GLN A 20 -15.01 -14.14 -3.91
N ALA A 21 -13.71 -14.28 -3.64
CA ALA A 21 -13.18 -14.63 -2.34
C ALA A 21 -13.04 -13.45 -1.36
N GLY A 22 -13.59 -12.27 -1.67
CA GLY A 22 -13.52 -11.10 -0.80
C GLY A 22 -12.08 -10.62 -0.50
N GLY A 23 -11.14 -10.86 -1.42
CA GLY A 23 -9.73 -10.52 -1.26
C GLY A 23 -8.86 -11.62 -0.62
N GLY A 24 -9.47 -12.73 -0.19
CA GLY A 24 -8.78 -13.82 0.50
C GLY A 24 -8.07 -14.84 -0.40
N ALA A 25 -8.29 -14.82 -1.72
CA ALA A 25 -7.74 -15.82 -2.64
C ALA A 25 -6.45 -15.39 -3.37
N CYS A 26 -5.93 -14.18 -3.11
CA CYS A 26 -4.73 -13.70 -3.80
C CYS A 26 -3.49 -14.55 -3.43
N PRO A 27 -2.86 -15.26 -4.37
CA PRO A 27 -1.68 -16.07 -4.08
C PRO A 27 -0.44 -15.22 -3.79
N PHE A 28 -0.44 -13.95 -4.22
CA PHE A 28 0.69 -13.03 -4.12
C PHE A 28 0.72 -12.24 -2.81
N ARG A 29 -0.08 -12.63 -1.80
CA ARG A 29 -0.04 -12.07 -0.43
C ARG A 29 0.07 -10.54 -0.41
N PHE A 30 -0.84 -9.85 -1.11
CA PHE A 30 -0.97 -8.39 -1.08
C PHE A 30 0.12 -7.59 -1.80
N ARG A 31 0.91 -8.21 -2.68
CA ARG A 31 1.83 -7.52 -3.61
C ARG A 31 1.10 -6.83 -4.78
N CYS A 32 -0.01 -6.16 -4.49
CA CYS A 32 -0.94 -5.60 -5.48
C CYS A 32 -0.26 -4.61 -6.44
N LEU A 33 0.66 -3.78 -5.94
CA LEU A 33 1.43 -2.83 -6.76
C LEU A 33 2.19 -3.48 -7.94
N GLY A 34 2.50 -4.78 -7.85
CA GLY A 34 3.15 -5.54 -8.91
C GLY A 34 2.20 -6.35 -9.80
N CYS A 35 0.90 -6.36 -9.53
CA CYS A 35 -0.08 -7.23 -10.17
C CYS A 35 -0.83 -6.51 -11.30
N SER A 36 -1.08 -7.20 -12.42
CA SER A 36 -1.82 -6.68 -13.58
C SER A 36 -3.32 -6.41 -13.30
N HIS A 37 -3.88 -6.97 -12.22
CA HIS A 37 -5.28 -6.77 -11.82
C HIS A 37 -5.48 -5.62 -10.83
N PHE A 38 -4.40 -4.99 -10.37
CA PHE A 38 -4.45 -3.86 -9.46
C PHE A 38 -4.76 -2.56 -10.19
N ARG A 39 -5.69 -1.78 -9.65
CA ARG A 39 -6.00 -0.43 -10.11
C ARG A 39 -5.98 0.52 -8.92
N THR A 40 -5.42 1.71 -9.12
CA THR A 40 -5.45 2.80 -8.14
C THR A 40 -6.03 4.04 -8.80
N ASP A 41 -6.39 5.03 -7.99
CA ASP A 41 -6.91 6.31 -8.43
C ASP A 41 -6.38 7.43 -7.52
N VAL A 42 -6.64 8.67 -7.92
CA VAL A 42 -6.14 9.88 -7.23
C VAL A 42 -6.54 9.96 -5.75
N SER A 43 -7.64 9.32 -5.34
CA SER A 43 -8.08 9.31 -3.95
C SER A 43 -7.17 8.51 -3.02
N TYR A 44 -6.19 7.77 -3.55
CA TYR A 44 -5.16 7.07 -2.77
C TYR A 44 -3.81 7.80 -2.77
N LEU A 45 -3.68 8.92 -3.48
CA LEU A 45 -2.41 9.64 -3.59
C LEU A 45 -1.82 10.05 -2.22
N PRO A 46 -2.60 10.53 -1.24
CA PRO A 46 -2.07 10.83 0.10
C PRO A 46 -1.49 9.58 0.78
N GLU A 47 -2.21 8.47 0.77
CA GLU A 47 -1.79 7.22 1.39
C GLU A 47 -0.56 6.61 0.70
N LEU A 48 -0.48 6.73 -0.63
CA LEU A 48 0.68 6.33 -1.41
C LEU A 48 1.93 7.13 -1.03
N ARG A 49 1.80 8.47 -0.89
CA ARG A 49 2.89 9.34 -0.44
C ARG A 49 3.33 8.98 0.98
N SER A 50 2.39 8.85 1.91
CA SER A 50 2.70 8.44 3.29
C SER A 50 3.35 7.06 3.38
N HIS A 51 3.04 6.14 2.46
CA HIS A 51 3.73 4.86 2.40
C HIS A 51 5.16 4.99 1.88
N LEU A 52 5.38 5.77 0.82
CA LEU A 52 6.72 6.06 0.32
C LEU A 52 7.59 6.71 1.40
N ASP A 53 7.06 7.68 2.13
CA ASP A 53 7.77 8.36 3.22
C ASP A 53 8.17 7.36 4.32
N ARG A 54 7.28 6.43 4.69
CA ARG A 54 7.59 5.34 5.62
C ARG A 54 8.71 4.44 5.09
N LEU A 55 8.65 4.00 3.83
CA LEU A 55 9.70 3.17 3.22
C LEU A 55 11.07 3.86 3.26
N LEU A 56 11.12 5.16 2.98
CA LEU A 56 12.36 5.93 3.00
C LEU A 56 12.88 6.13 4.43
N ALA A 57 11.99 6.43 5.38
CA ALA A 57 12.35 6.57 6.78
C ALA A 57 12.82 5.23 7.39
N ASP A 58 12.17 4.12 7.04
CA ASP A 58 12.54 2.79 7.47
C ASP A 58 13.90 2.38 6.91
N ARG A 59 14.17 2.71 5.63
CA ARG A 59 15.49 2.51 5.01
C ARG A 59 16.58 3.28 5.76
N GLU A 60 16.35 4.55 6.05
CA GLU A 60 17.31 5.37 6.79
C GLU A 60 17.57 4.80 8.19
N ARG A 61 16.51 4.36 8.89
CA ARG A 61 16.63 3.72 10.20
C ARG A 61 17.51 2.47 10.14
N VAL A 62 17.33 1.62 9.13
CA VAL A 62 18.12 0.39 8.95
C VAL A 62 19.57 0.70 8.58
N LEU A 63 19.82 1.76 7.80
CA LEU A 63 21.18 2.21 7.47
C LEU A 63 21.91 2.78 8.69
N ALA A 64 21.22 3.55 9.52
CA ALA A 64 21.78 4.17 10.72
C ALA A 64 21.99 3.18 11.88
N ALA A 65 21.26 2.07 11.91
CA ALA A 65 21.42 1.04 12.95
C ALA A 65 22.86 0.51 12.97
N THR A 66 23.45 0.35 14.14
CA THR A 66 24.84 -0.15 14.31
C THR A 66 24.88 -1.56 14.90
N GLU A 67 23.80 -1.93 15.57
CA GLU A 67 23.56 -3.17 16.31
C GLU A 67 23.09 -4.34 15.44
N LEU A 68 22.81 -4.09 14.14
CA LEU A 68 22.33 -5.13 13.22
C LEU A 68 23.48 -5.86 12.53
N GLU A 69 23.45 -7.19 12.63
CA GLU A 69 24.23 -8.08 11.78
C GLU A 69 23.87 -7.90 10.29
N THR A 70 24.81 -8.23 9.39
CA THR A 70 24.69 -7.99 7.95
C THR A 70 23.46 -8.63 7.31
N TRP A 71 23.14 -9.87 7.70
CA TRP A 71 21.98 -10.58 7.14
C TRP A 71 20.67 -9.91 7.59
N ALA A 72 20.56 -9.53 8.87
CA ALA A 72 19.38 -8.87 9.41
C ALA A 72 19.17 -7.49 8.80
N ARG A 73 20.26 -6.74 8.57
CA ARG A 73 20.22 -5.47 7.84
C ARG A 73 19.72 -5.64 6.42
N THR A 74 20.16 -6.68 5.72
CA THR A 74 19.73 -6.96 4.35
C THR A 74 18.24 -7.25 4.28
N GLU A 75 17.73 -8.12 5.16
CA GLU A 75 16.31 -8.48 5.22
C GLU A 75 15.42 -7.31 5.68
N ALA A 76 15.89 -6.48 6.61
CA ALA A 76 15.14 -5.33 7.11
C ALA A 76 15.12 -4.14 6.14
N THR A 77 16.07 -4.07 5.20
CA THR A 77 16.17 -2.95 4.26
C THR A 77 14.99 -2.99 3.28
N PRO A 78 14.17 -1.92 3.19
CA PRO A 78 13.10 -1.86 2.21
C PRO A 78 13.62 -2.01 0.77
N SER A 79 12.86 -2.72 -0.07
CA SER A 79 13.27 -3.02 -1.44
C SER A 79 13.34 -1.75 -2.31
N ASP A 80 14.48 -1.54 -2.99
CA ASP A 80 14.63 -0.47 -3.99
C ASP A 80 13.58 -0.59 -5.11
N THR A 81 13.25 -1.84 -5.52
CA THR A 81 12.22 -2.09 -6.54
C THR A 81 10.84 -1.63 -6.08
N GLU A 82 10.51 -1.81 -4.80
CA GLU A 82 9.24 -1.35 -4.24
C GLU A 82 9.17 0.18 -4.17
N ILE A 83 10.25 0.82 -3.70
CA ILE A 83 10.38 2.27 -3.66
C ILE A 83 10.22 2.87 -5.08
N ASP A 84 10.88 2.30 -6.07
CA ASP A 84 10.83 2.79 -7.46
C ASP A 84 9.45 2.60 -8.08
N LYS A 85 8.79 1.47 -7.83
CA LYS A 85 7.40 1.25 -8.25
C LYS A 85 6.44 2.23 -7.60
N MET A 86 6.59 2.49 -6.30
CA MET A 86 5.79 3.47 -5.57
C MET A 86 5.98 4.88 -6.13
N ARG A 87 7.23 5.31 -6.35
CA ARG A 87 7.54 6.60 -7.00
C ARG A 87 6.94 6.70 -8.40
N ALA A 88 7.07 5.65 -9.21
CA ALA A 88 6.51 5.63 -10.56
C ALA A 88 4.98 5.70 -10.57
N LEU A 89 4.33 5.04 -9.61
CA LEU A 89 2.88 5.06 -9.44
C LEU A 89 2.39 6.45 -9.03
N ILE A 90 3.01 7.05 -8.01
CA ILE A 90 2.71 8.42 -7.55
C ILE A 90 2.82 9.40 -8.72
N ARG A 91 3.95 9.40 -9.44
CA ARG A 91 4.14 10.26 -10.62
C ARG A 91 3.09 10.02 -11.70
N ARG A 92 2.68 8.77 -11.92
CA ARG A 92 1.63 8.46 -12.89
C ARG A 92 0.30 9.06 -12.46
N VAL A 93 -0.08 8.90 -11.20
CA VAL A 93 -1.34 9.44 -10.66
C VAL A 93 -1.33 10.97 -10.69
N GLU A 94 -0.21 11.61 -10.32
CA GLU A 94 -0.04 13.06 -10.38
C GLU A 94 -0.23 13.61 -11.80
N ARG A 95 0.37 12.97 -12.81
CA ARG A 95 0.18 13.40 -14.21
C ARG A 95 -1.29 13.39 -14.65
N HIS A 96 -2.08 12.40 -14.22
CA HIS A 96 -3.52 12.38 -14.54
C HIS A 96 -4.27 13.57 -13.90
N VAL A 97 -3.77 14.11 -12.78
CA VAL A 97 -4.34 15.31 -12.15
C VAL A 97 -3.85 16.57 -12.85
N ASP A 98 -2.60 16.58 -13.30
CA ASP A 98 -2.02 17.72 -14.01
C ASP A 98 -2.67 17.99 -15.36
N ASP A 99 -3.24 16.96 -15.99
CA ASP A 99 -4.01 17.08 -17.24
C ASP A 99 -5.40 17.71 -17.03
N LEU A 100 -5.86 17.89 -15.79
CA LEU A 100 -7.18 18.45 -15.47
C LEU A 100 -7.19 19.98 -15.42
N THR A 101 -8.32 20.57 -15.79
CA THR A 101 -8.59 21.99 -15.55
C THR A 101 -8.73 22.30 -14.05
N SER A 102 -8.62 23.56 -13.64
CA SER A 102 -8.78 23.97 -12.23
C SER A 102 -10.14 23.57 -11.65
N GLY A 103 -11.23 23.74 -12.41
CA GLY A 103 -12.57 23.36 -11.97
C GLY A 103 -12.75 21.85 -11.77
N GLU A 104 -12.14 21.03 -12.63
CA GLU A 104 -12.15 19.57 -12.49
C GLU A 104 -11.32 19.11 -11.28
N ARG A 105 -10.16 19.74 -11.04
CA ARG A 105 -9.34 19.48 -9.87
C ARG A 105 -10.10 19.76 -8.58
N ASP A 106 -10.81 20.88 -8.50
CA ASP A 106 -11.57 21.25 -7.29
C ASP A 106 -12.69 20.24 -7.00
N GLN A 107 -13.43 19.81 -8.02
CA GLN A 107 -14.45 18.77 -7.86
C GLN A 107 -13.86 17.44 -7.40
N ILE A 108 -12.74 17.02 -8.00
CA ILE A 108 -12.04 15.80 -7.60
C ILE A 108 -11.52 15.90 -6.16
N ASN A 109 -10.92 17.03 -5.79
CA ASN A 109 -10.42 17.25 -4.43
C ASN A 109 -11.53 17.14 -3.39
N GLU A 110 -12.72 17.67 -3.69
CA GLU A 110 -13.87 17.56 -2.79
C GLU A 110 -14.37 16.11 -2.69
N ALA A 111 -14.48 15.40 -3.81
CA ALA A 111 -14.83 13.98 -3.81
C ALA A 111 -13.81 13.12 -3.03
N ILE A 112 -12.51 13.41 -3.16
CA ILE A 112 -11.45 12.73 -2.41
C ILE A 112 -11.62 12.94 -0.91
N LYS A 113 -11.92 14.16 -0.46
CA LYS A 113 -12.15 14.43 0.98
C LYS A 113 -13.30 13.59 1.52
N VAL A 114 -14.41 13.49 0.79
CA VAL A 114 -15.57 12.68 1.18
C VAL A 114 -15.21 11.19 1.24
N LEU A 115 -14.51 10.68 0.22
CA LEU A 115 -14.08 9.27 0.17
C LEU A 115 -13.13 8.95 1.32
N ARG A 116 -12.18 9.83 1.61
CA ARG A 116 -11.22 9.66 2.71
C ARG A 116 -11.91 9.65 4.07
N THR A 117 -12.84 10.59 4.28
CA THR A 117 -13.63 10.65 5.52
C THR A 117 -14.44 9.36 5.71
N THR A 118 -15.08 8.88 4.64
CA THR A 118 -15.83 7.61 4.68
C THR A 118 -14.94 6.42 5.00
N ARG A 119 -13.72 6.33 4.45
CA ARG A 119 -12.75 5.25 4.76
C ARG A 119 -12.23 5.29 6.20
N GLN A 120 -12.12 6.48 6.79
CA GLN A 120 -11.69 6.65 8.19
C GLN A 120 -12.80 6.24 9.16
N VAL A 121 -14.06 6.54 8.83
CA VAL A 121 -15.23 6.25 9.69
C VAL A 121 -15.71 4.81 9.52
N VAL A 122 -15.80 4.34 8.28
CA VAL A 122 -16.12 2.96 7.93
C VAL A 122 -14.81 2.27 7.67
N SER A 123 -14.27 1.60 8.69
CA SER A 123 -13.26 0.55 8.46
C SER A 123 -13.96 -0.55 7.68
N ILE A 124 -14.01 -0.40 6.35
CA ILE A 124 -14.25 -1.52 5.44
C ILE A 124 -13.00 -2.37 5.63
N GLY A 125 -13.05 -3.26 6.62
CA GLY A 125 -11.90 -3.92 7.24
C GLY A 125 -10.78 -4.08 6.24
N MET A 126 -9.84 -3.12 6.27
CA MET A 126 -8.59 -3.27 5.57
C MET A 126 -7.94 -4.43 6.29
N PRO A 127 -7.69 -5.57 5.64
CA PRO A 127 -7.00 -6.65 6.33
C PRO A 127 -5.66 -6.09 6.79
N THR A 128 -5.56 -5.86 8.10
CA THR A 128 -4.36 -5.39 8.76
C THR A 128 -3.42 -6.57 8.76
N PHE A 129 -2.55 -6.64 7.76
CA PHE A 129 -1.41 -7.52 7.82
C PHE A 129 -0.41 -6.88 8.77
N THR A 130 -0.32 -7.44 9.98
CA THR A 130 0.93 -7.43 10.71
C THR A 130 1.99 -7.99 9.77
N THR A 131 2.97 -7.16 9.40
CA THR A 131 4.14 -7.64 8.68
C THR A 131 4.76 -8.76 9.50
N PRO A 132 5.07 -9.94 8.94
CA PRO A 132 5.90 -10.93 9.64
C PRO A 132 7.26 -10.28 9.88
N GLY A 133 7.42 -9.70 11.06
CA GLY A 133 8.49 -8.76 11.40
C GLY A 133 8.14 -7.90 12.62
N ASP A 134 6.84 -7.65 12.85
CA ASP A 134 6.38 -6.89 14.03
C ASP A 134 6.18 -7.74 15.30
N ASP A 135 6.35 -9.07 15.22
CA ASP A 135 6.26 -9.96 16.39
C ASP A 135 7.60 -10.58 16.77
N VAL A 136 8.48 -9.75 17.33
CA VAL A 136 9.75 -10.18 17.96
C VAL A 136 9.49 -11.08 19.19
N ARG A 137 8.24 -11.24 19.67
CA ARG A 137 7.91 -12.03 20.87
C ARG A 137 7.61 -13.51 20.62
N ALA A 138 7.47 -13.95 19.37
CA ALA A 138 7.12 -15.35 19.07
C ALA A 138 8.30 -16.32 18.92
N ILE A 139 9.55 -15.83 18.89
CA ILE A 139 10.75 -16.66 18.64
C ILE A 139 11.15 -17.51 19.88
N GLY A 140 10.52 -17.27 21.05
CA GLY A 140 10.93 -17.87 22.32
C GLY A 140 10.24 -19.17 22.76
N LYS A 141 9.35 -19.79 21.97
CA LYS A 141 8.63 -21.00 22.40
C LYS A 141 8.63 -22.10 21.35
N ALA A 142 9.80 -22.65 21.03
CA ALA A 142 9.90 -23.94 20.35
C ALA A 142 11.24 -24.65 20.64
N THR A 143 11.62 -24.76 21.91
CA THR A 143 12.60 -25.76 22.37
C THR A 143 12.26 -26.21 23.78
N SER A 144 11.47 -27.26 23.90
CA SER A 144 11.45 -28.22 25.01
C SER A 144 10.76 -29.49 24.53
#